data_AF-A0A662SHS6-F1
#
_entry.id   AF-A0A662SHS6-F1
#
_cell.length_a   1.000
_cell.length_b   1.000
_cell.length_c   1.000
_cell.angle_alpha   90.00
_cell.angle_beta   90.00
_cell.angle_gamma   90.00
#
_symmetry.space_group_name_H-M   'P 1'
#
loop_
_entity.id
_entity.type
_entity.pdbx_description
1 polymer ?
#
loop_
_entity_poly.entity_id
_entity_poly.type
_entity_poly.pdbx_seq_one_letter_code
_entity_poly.pdbx_strand_id
1 'polypeptide(L)'
;MILGYILLLSLFGAIASLPFILGFLEYNKPADPGPLYINLDRCICDNEEALALREQAGPAVELGLISRNGGDLLPEISLGQKPKFHPDLGYFRLIYGDTRIPDRVELNELLIVIGDLTIGNGCRILGGAYSTGIIKVGHNCEIKFLASDSDVVLGSNNRVEKWVDAKGKIIISGGCSIKKVTSEGIIEVAEGCEIGEASAKHGIEVIDSSRLIKLLGG
;
A
#
# COMPACT_ATOMS: atom_id res chain seq x y z
N MET A 1 49.56 50.03 -12.61
CA MET A 1 48.84 49.08 -13.50
C MET A 1 49.30 47.64 -13.30
N ILE A 2 50.61 47.34 -13.33
CA ILE A 2 51.15 45.97 -13.18
C ILE A 2 50.69 45.27 -11.88
N LEU A 3 50.68 45.98 -10.75
CA LEU A 3 50.25 45.42 -9.45
C LEU A 3 48.78 44.95 -9.46
N GLY A 4 47.91 45.66 -10.17
CA GLY A 4 46.49 45.29 -10.29
C GLY A 4 46.29 44.01 -11.09
N TYR A 5 47.06 43.82 -12.16
CA TYR A 5 47.01 42.60 -12.98
C TYR A 5 47.54 41.37 -12.22
N ILE A 6 48.59 41.53 -11.41
CA ILE A 6 49.10 40.44 -10.56
C ILE A 6 48.05 40.02 -9.53
N LEU A 7 47.35 40.99 -8.92
CA LEU A 7 46.31 40.71 -7.94
C LEU A 7 45.09 40.01 -8.58
N LEU A 8 44.66 40.46 -9.76
CA LEU A 8 43.58 39.84 -10.52
C LEU A 8 43.93 38.41 -10.95
N LEU A 9 45.16 38.18 -11.42
CA LEU A 9 45.63 36.86 -11.83
C LEU A 9 45.69 35.88 -10.65
N SER A 10 46.14 36.35 -9.48
CA SER A 10 46.15 35.57 -8.24
C SER A 10 44.73 35.18 -7.81
N LEU A 11 43.81 36.15 -7.81
CA LEU A 11 42.41 35.91 -7.46
C LEU A 11 41.74 34.91 -8.42
N PHE A 12 41.99 35.06 -9.72
CA PHE A 12 41.48 34.12 -10.73
C PHE A 12 42.05 32.71 -10.52
N GLY A 13 43.35 32.58 -10.26
CA GLY A 13 43.99 31.29 -9.94
C GLY A 13 43.40 30.62 -8.69
N ALA A 14 43.12 31.41 -7.64
CA ALA A 14 42.49 30.91 -6.43
C ALA A 14 41.05 30.39 -6.68
N ILE A 15 40.24 31.15 -7.41
CA ILE A 15 38.87 30.75 -7.75
C ILE A 15 38.87 29.53 -8.69
N ALA A 16 39.77 29.50 -9.68
CA ALA A 16 39.88 28.40 -10.63
C ALA A 16 40.37 27.10 -9.97
N SER A 17 41.21 27.18 -8.93
CA SER A 17 41.73 26.00 -8.21
C SER A 17 40.78 25.48 -7.13
N LEU A 18 39.87 26.31 -6.62
CA LEU A 18 38.88 25.93 -5.60
C LEU A 18 38.11 24.62 -5.89
N PRO A 19 37.50 24.41 -7.09
CA PRO A 19 36.76 23.17 -7.36
C PRO A 19 37.68 21.93 -7.38
N PHE A 20 38.94 22.07 -7.80
CA PHE A 20 39.90 20.98 -7.82
C PHE A 20 40.35 20.59 -6.42
N ILE A 21 40.53 21.56 -5.53
CA ILE A 21 40.86 21.30 -4.11
C ILE A 21 39.72 20.52 -3.44
N LEU A 22 38.46 20.93 -3.67
CA LEU A 22 37.30 20.21 -3.14
C LEU A 22 37.22 18.78 -3.68
N GLY A 23 37.44 18.60 -4.98
CA GLY A 23 37.50 17.26 -5.60
C GLY A 23 38.62 16.39 -5.05
N PHE A 24 39.80 16.98 -4.81
CA PHE A 24 40.94 16.26 -4.23
C PHE A 24 40.71 15.87 -2.76
N LEU A 25 40.05 16.73 -1.98
CA LEU A 25 39.65 16.43 -0.61
C LEU A 25 38.60 15.32 -0.57
N GLU A 26 37.65 15.32 -1.50
CA GLU A 26 36.65 14.25 -1.61
C GLU A 26 37.27 12.92 -2.06
N TYR A 27 38.22 12.96 -2.99
CA TYR A 27 38.95 11.77 -3.46
C TYR A 27 39.74 11.08 -2.35
N ASN A 28 40.29 11.85 -1.40
CA ASN A 28 41.02 11.29 -0.26
C ASN A 28 40.11 10.78 0.87
N LYS A 29 38.79 11.01 0.79
CA LYS A 29 37.86 10.33 1.70
C LYS A 29 37.72 8.88 1.23
N PRO A 30 37.75 7.90 2.15
CA PRO A 30 37.51 6.52 1.78
C PRO A 30 36.13 6.39 1.14
N ALA A 31 36.11 5.94 -0.12
CA ALA A 31 34.89 5.63 -0.86
C ALA A 31 34.32 4.32 -0.31
N ASP A 32 33.21 4.46 0.43
CA ASP A 32 32.45 3.42 1.14
C ASP A 32 33.27 2.48 2.06
N PRO A 33 32.74 2.10 3.24
CA PRO A 33 33.42 1.21 4.19
C PRO A 33 33.56 -0.25 3.71
N GLY A 34 33.37 -0.52 2.42
CA GLY A 34 33.39 -1.84 1.80
C GLY A 34 32.21 -2.04 0.86
N PRO A 35 32.11 -3.22 0.24
CA PRO A 35 30.91 -3.57 -0.54
C PRO A 35 29.68 -3.46 0.35
N LEU A 36 28.60 -2.87 -0.18
CA LEU A 36 27.30 -2.87 0.50
C LEU A 36 26.94 -4.31 0.89
N TYR A 37 26.60 -4.51 2.15
CA TYR A 37 26.14 -5.79 2.64
C TYR A 37 24.81 -6.13 1.95
N ILE A 38 24.87 -7.05 0.98
CA ILE A 38 23.69 -7.64 0.35
C ILE A 38 23.38 -8.92 1.13
N ASN A 39 22.26 -8.92 1.83
CA ASN A 39 21.78 -10.12 2.50
C ASN A 39 21.26 -11.10 1.44
N LEU A 40 22.09 -12.08 1.08
CA LEU A 40 21.75 -13.12 0.10
C LEU A 40 20.73 -14.14 0.65
N ASP A 41 20.57 -14.20 1.97
CA ASP A 41 19.57 -15.02 2.64
C ASP A 41 18.20 -14.32 2.70
N ARG A 42 18.10 -13.08 2.19
CA ARG A 42 16.82 -12.39 2.06
C ARG A 42 15.99 -13.11 1.01
N CYS A 43 15.09 -13.99 1.45
CA CYS A 43 13.95 -14.40 0.65
C CYS A 43 13.08 -13.17 0.42
N ILE A 44 13.05 -12.65 -0.82
CA ILE A 44 12.07 -11.65 -1.22
C ILE A 44 10.73 -12.36 -1.25
N CYS A 45 9.93 -12.18 -0.21
CA CYS A 45 8.57 -12.68 -0.18
C CYS A 45 7.73 -11.82 -1.12
N ASP A 46 6.88 -12.44 -1.94
CA ASP A 46 6.03 -11.71 -2.88
C ASP A 46 5.09 -10.73 -2.17
N ASN A 47 4.86 -10.86 -0.86
CA ASN A 47 3.96 -10.01 -0.07
C ASN A 47 4.65 -9.15 1.00
N GLU A 48 5.95 -8.80 0.84
CA GLU A 48 6.70 -7.97 1.81
C GLU A 48 5.94 -6.68 2.21
N GLU A 49 5.32 -5.97 1.25
CA GLU A 49 4.60 -4.72 1.55
C GLU A 49 3.37 -4.94 2.44
N ALA A 50 2.66 -6.04 2.23
CA ALA A 50 1.48 -6.38 2.99
C ALA A 50 1.82 -6.94 4.37
N LEU A 51 2.97 -7.62 4.51
CA LEU A 51 3.51 -8.05 5.80
C LEU A 51 3.92 -6.85 6.66
N ALA A 52 4.65 -5.90 6.08
CA ALA A 52 5.05 -4.68 6.78
C ALA A 52 3.84 -3.85 7.25
N LEU A 53 2.79 -3.74 6.42
CA LEU A 53 1.55 -3.07 6.81
C LEU A 53 0.89 -3.73 8.01
N ARG A 54 0.79 -5.08 8.01
CA ARG A 54 0.20 -5.84 9.13
C ARG A 54 1.01 -5.70 10.41
N GLU A 55 2.34 -5.73 10.31
CA GLU A 55 3.22 -5.53 11.47
C GLU A 55 3.01 -4.15 12.08
N GLN A 56 2.94 -3.10 11.25
CA GLN A 56 2.68 -1.73 11.70
C GLN A 56 1.27 -1.53 12.26
N ALA A 57 0.26 -2.19 11.69
CA ALA A 57 -1.12 -2.14 12.17
C ALA A 57 -1.35 -3.00 13.42
N GLY A 58 -0.49 -4.00 13.67
CA GLY A 58 -0.61 -4.99 14.75
C GLY A 58 -0.93 -4.40 16.12
N PRO A 59 -0.16 -3.41 16.63
CA PRO A 59 -0.43 -2.81 17.93
C PRO A 59 -1.82 -2.15 18.04
N ALA A 60 -2.30 -1.53 16.97
CA ALA A 60 -3.63 -0.93 16.93
C ALA A 60 -4.74 -1.98 16.89
N VAL A 61 -4.51 -3.09 16.18
CA VAL A 61 -5.41 -4.25 16.15
C VAL A 61 -5.48 -4.92 17.52
N GLU A 62 -4.35 -5.19 18.15
CA GLU A 62 -4.30 -5.85 19.47
C GLU A 62 -5.01 -5.04 20.56
N LEU A 63 -4.69 -3.75 20.67
CA LEU A 63 -5.36 -2.83 21.61
C LEU A 63 -6.87 -2.82 21.37
N GLY A 64 -7.23 -2.91 20.09
CA GLY A 64 -8.58 -2.98 19.62
C GLY A 64 -9.37 -4.23 20.00
N LEU A 65 -8.74 -5.39 19.85
CA LEU A 65 -9.29 -6.68 20.27
C LEU A 65 -9.46 -6.76 21.80
N ILE A 66 -8.58 -6.11 22.56
CA ILE A 66 -8.70 -6.00 24.02
C ILE A 66 -9.88 -5.10 24.42
N SER A 67 -10.17 -4.07 23.63
CA SER A 67 -11.24 -3.09 23.90
C SER A 67 -12.64 -3.55 23.49
N ARG A 68 -12.80 -4.74 22.88
CA ARG A 68 -14.08 -5.29 22.36
C ARG A 68 -15.18 -5.55 23.40
N ASN A 69 -14.98 -5.16 24.66
CA ASN A 69 -16.03 -5.13 25.69
C ASN A 69 -16.93 -3.88 25.62
N GLY A 70 -16.66 -2.91 24.74
CA GLY A 70 -17.46 -1.69 24.60
C GLY A 70 -18.03 -1.52 23.19
N GLY A 71 -19.30 -1.90 23.02
CA GLY A 71 -20.28 -1.50 21.99
C GLY A 71 -19.83 -1.19 20.56
N ASP A 72 -20.44 -1.87 19.58
CA ASP A 72 -20.32 -1.60 18.14
C ASP A 72 -20.51 -0.11 17.82
N LEU A 73 -19.46 0.56 17.32
CA LEU A 73 -19.55 1.94 16.86
C LEU A 73 -20.07 1.95 15.42
N LEU A 74 -21.18 2.65 15.20
CA LEU A 74 -21.79 2.76 13.88
C LEU A 74 -20.80 3.35 12.84
N PRO A 75 -20.73 2.80 11.61
CA PRO A 75 -19.80 3.21 10.55
C PRO A 75 -19.77 4.72 10.25
N GLU A 76 -20.93 5.37 10.32
CA GLU A 76 -21.13 6.79 10.03
C GLU A 76 -20.44 7.69 11.05
N ILE A 77 -20.41 7.26 12.32
CA ILE A 77 -19.70 7.95 13.41
C ILE A 77 -18.19 7.79 13.23
N SER A 78 -17.77 6.58 12.84
CA SER A 78 -16.36 6.25 12.61
C SER A 78 -15.75 7.00 11.44
N LEU A 79 -16.49 7.25 10.34
CA LEU A 79 -16.08 8.10 9.21
C LEU A 79 -16.14 9.61 9.51
N GLY A 80 -16.92 10.03 10.50
CA GLY A 80 -16.97 11.42 10.97
C GLY A 80 -15.79 11.84 11.85
N GLN A 81 -15.04 10.88 12.42
CA GLN A 81 -13.86 11.19 13.25
C GLN A 81 -12.73 11.84 12.42
N LYS A 82 -11.79 12.52 13.06
CA LYS A 82 -10.58 12.98 12.34
C LYS A 82 -9.58 11.83 12.21
N PRO A 83 -8.90 11.68 11.05
CA PRO A 83 -7.85 10.68 10.91
C PRO A 83 -6.71 10.96 11.90
N LYS A 84 -6.08 9.89 12.40
CA LYS A 84 -4.90 9.93 13.26
C LYS A 84 -3.65 9.85 12.39
N PHE A 85 -2.53 10.36 12.87
CA PHE A 85 -1.24 10.27 12.18
C PHE A 85 -0.34 9.24 12.87
N HIS A 86 0.25 8.34 12.09
CA HIS A 86 1.35 7.46 12.49
C HIS A 86 2.58 7.76 11.63
N PRO A 87 3.81 7.80 12.20
CA PRO A 87 5.02 8.06 11.43
C PRO A 87 5.19 7.15 10.20
N ASP A 88 4.85 5.87 10.35
CA ASP A 88 5.06 4.87 9.29
C ASP A 88 3.83 4.66 8.38
N LEU A 89 2.62 4.90 8.89
CA LEU A 89 1.36 4.66 8.14
C LEU A 89 0.77 5.95 7.53
N GLY A 90 1.25 7.11 7.95
CA GLY A 90 0.65 8.40 7.61
C GLY A 90 -0.70 8.62 8.29
N TYR A 91 -1.61 9.32 7.61
CA TYR A 91 -2.97 9.52 8.11
C TYR A 91 -3.80 8.23 7.95
N PHE A 92 -4.36 7.75 9.05
CA PHE A 92 -5.18 6.56 9.08
C PHE A 92 -6.43 6.74 9.96
N ARG A 93 -7.46 5.96 9.66
CA ARG A 93 -8.69 5.87 10.43
C ARG A 93 -8.88 4.42 10.88
N LEU A 94 -8.95 4.25 12.20
CA LEU A 94 -9.17 2.95 12.83
C LEU A 94 -10.67 2.79 13.13
N ILE A 95 -11.26 1.70 12.65
CA ILE A 95 -12.69 1.41 12.79
C ILE A 95 -12.86 0.04 13.45
N TYR A 96 -13.76 -0.02 14.41
CA TYR A 96 -14.09 -1.22 15.18
C TYR A 96 -15.39 -1.83 14.69
N GLY A 97 -15.38 -3.13 14.40
CA GLY A 97 -16.54 -3.85 13.91
C GLY A 97 -16.72 -3.71 12.40
N ASP A 98 -17.75 -4.38 11.91
CA ASP A 98 -18.03 -4.47 10.48
C ASP A 98 -18.49 -3.11 9.95
N THR A 99 -17.91 -2.72 8.82
CA THR A 99 -18.03 -1.36 8.30
C THR A 99 -18.41 -1.36 6.83
N ARG A 100 -19.34 -0.47 6.48
CA ARG A 100 -19.71 -0.21 5.09
C ARG A 100 -19.40 1.24 4.71
N ILE A 101 -18.58 1.42 3.68
CA ILE A 101 -18.38 2.70 3.02
C ILE A 101 -19.48 2.85 1.96
N PRO A 102 -20.28 3.93 1.97
CA PRO A 102 -21.32 4.13 0.98
C PRO A 102 -20.72 4.43 -0.42
N ASP A 103 -21.57 4.31 -1.44
CA ASP A 103 -21.18 4.55 -2.84
C ASP A 103 -20.64 5.97 -3.05
N ARG A 104 -19.67 6.11 -3.97
CA ARG A 104 -19.09 7.38 -4.44
C ARG A 104 -18.42 8.22 -3.35
N VAL A 105 -17.86 7.55 -2.35
CA VAL A 105 -17.05 8.21 -1.31
C VAL A 105 -15.58 8.29 -1.73
N GLU A 106 -14.96 9.43 -1.45
CA GLU A 106 -13.52 9.64 -1.61
C GLU A 106 -12.84 9.77 -0.23
N LEU A 107 -11.81 8.97 0.01
CA LEU A 107 -11.02 8.94 1.25
C LEU A 107 -9.54 8.99 0.92
N ASN A 108 -8.82 9.87 1.62
CA ASN A 108 -7.39 10.11 1.39
C ASN A 108 -6.49 9.39 2.41
N GLU A 109 -7.07 9.04 3.55
CA GLU A 109 -6.44 8.31 4.63
C GLU A 109 -6.48 6.79 4.43
N LEU A 110 -5.57 6.08 5.10
CA LEU A 110 -5.60 4.63 5.21
C LEU A 110 -6.78 4.21 6.10
N LEU A 111 -7.57 3.25 5.64
CA LEU A 111 -8.59 2.61 6.46
C LEU A 111 -8.03 1.36 7.13
N ILE A 112 -8.17 1.27 8.45
CA ILE A 112 -7.87 0.06 9.23
C ILE A 112 -9.16 -0.37 9.91
N VAL A 113 -9.69 -1.53 9.52
CA VAL A 113 -10.98 -2.05 10.01
C VAL A 113 -10.76 -3.35 10.77
N ILE A 114 -11.18 -3.38 12.03
CA ILE A 114 -11.15 -4.58 12.87
C ILE A 114 -12.51 -5.26 12.77
N GLY A 115 -12.73 -5.94 11.65
CA GLY A 115 -13.99 -6.54 11.21
C GLY A 115 -14.00 -6.74 9.70
N ASP A 116 -15.20 -6.94 9.14
CA ASP A 116 -15.44 -6.98 7.71
C ASP A 116 -15.58 -5.55 7.13
N LEU A 117 -15.05 -5.34 5.93
CA LEU A 117 -15.12 -4.05 5.24
C LEU A 117 -15.84 -4.21 3.90
N THR A 118 -16.96 -3.52 3.74
CA THR A 118 -17.64 -3.38 2.45
C THR A 118 -17.44 -1.97 1.90
N ILE A 119 -16.88 -1.85 0.70
CA ILE A 119 -16.69 -0.58 -0.01
C ILE A 119 -17.75 -0.50 -1.11
N GLY A 120 -18.54 0.57 -1.10
CA GLY A 120 -19.58 0.84 -2.11
C GLY A 120 -19.03 1.08 -3.51
N ASN A 121 -19.92 1.26 -4.48
CA ASN A 121 -19.55 1.47 -5.88
C ASN A 121 -18.95 2.86 -6.11
N GLY A 122 -18.02 2.98 -7.06
CA GLY A 122 -17.49 4.28 -7.49
C GLY A 122 -16.64 5.01 -6.44
N CYS A 123 -16.11 4.29 -5.44
CA CYS A 123 -15.31 4.89 -4.38
C CYS A 123 -13.86 5.14 -4.82
N ARG A 124 -13.21 6.12 -4.18
CA ARG A 124 -11.79 6.44 -4.39
C ARG A 124 -11.07 6.42 -3.04
N ILE A 125 -10.26 5.40 -2.80
CA ILE A 125 -9.55 5.18 -1.52
C ILE A 125 -8.05 5.33 -1.74
N LEU A 126 -7.56 6.57 -1.66
CA LEU A 126 -6.19 6.93 -1.99
C LEU A 126 -5.18 6.56 -0.88
N GLY A 127 -5.64 6.31 0.34
CA GLY A 127 -4.79 5.83 1.43
C GLY A 127 -4.60 4.31 1.46
N GLY A 128 -5.46 3.56 0.76
CA GLY A 128 -5.55 2.10 0.85
C GLY A 128 -6.48 1.64 1.98
N ALA A 129 -6.73 0.33 2.06
CA ALA A 129 -7.53 -0.26 3.13
C ALA A 129 -6.94 -1.59 3.63
N TYR A 130 -7.01 -1.78 4.94
CA TYR A 130 -6.68 -3.02 5.62
C TYR A 130 -7.85 -3.45 6.51
N SER A 131 -8.18 -4.74 6.48
CA SER A 131 -9.25 -5.33 7.30
C SER A 131 -8.79 -6.64 7.92
N THR A 132 -9.14 -6.87 9.18
CA THR A 132 -8.91 -8.18 9.83
C THR A 132 -9.88 -9.26 9.34
N GLY A 133 -11.04 -8.85 8.83
CA GLY A 133 -12.05 -9.70 8.20
C GLY A 133 -12.06 -9.57 6.67
N ILE A 134 -13.18 -9.93 6.06
CA ILE A 134 -13.36 -9.97 4.60
C ILE A 134 -13.44 -8.54 4.05
N ILE A 135 -12.77 -8.28 2.94
CA ILE A 135 -12.96 -7.05 2.16
C ILE A 135 -13.82 -7.34 0.94
N LYS A 136 -14.97 -6.67 0.83
CA LYS A 136 -15.81 -6.65 -0.38
C LYS A 136 -15.78 -5.28 -1.00
N VAL A 137 -15.33 -5.18 -2.25
CA VAL A 137 -15.32 -3.92 -3.01
C VAL A 137 -16.39 -3.99 -4.08
N GLY A 138 -17.20 -2.94 -4.19
CA GLY A 138 -18.16 -2.75 -5.27
C GLY A 138 -17.49 -2.56 -6.63
N HIS A 139 -18.18 -1.90 -7.54
CA HIS A 139 -17.73 -1.74 -8.92
C HIS A 139 -17.13 -0.36 -9.16
N ASN A 140 -16.27 -0.23 -10.16
CA ASN A 140 -15.72 1.06 -10.64
C ASN A 140 -14.98 1.88 -9.57
N CYS A 141 -14.26 1.22 -8.66
CA CYS A 141 -13.50 1.87 -7.59
C CYS A 141 -12.02 2.07 -7.97
N GLU A 142 -11.41 3.11 -7.42
CA GLU A 142 -9.96 3.35 -7.48
C GLU A 142 -9.38 3.22 -6.06
N ILE A 143 -8.46 2.28 -5.87
CA ILE A 143 -7.92 1.97 -4.54
C ILE A 143 -6.40 1.88 -4.63
N LYS A 144 -5.68 2.48 -3.69
CA LYS A 144 -4.21 2.44 -3.71
C LYS A 144 -3.67 1.04 -3.46
N PHE A 145 -4.13 0.38 -2.40
CA PHE A 145 -3.83 -1.01 -2.07
C PHE A 145 -4.90 -1.60 -1.15
N LEU A 146 -4.97 -2.94 -1.09
CA LEU A 146 -5.87 -3.69 -0.21
C LEU A 146 -5.12 -4.79 0.52
N ALA A 147 -5.35 -4.92 1.83
CA ALA A 147 -4.84 -6.03 2.63
C ALA A 147 -5.98 -6.64 3.46
N SER A 148 -6.13 -7.96 3.45
CA SER A 148 -7.09 -8.67 4.33
C SER A 148 -6.41 -9.82 5.07
N ASP A 149 -6.76 -10.01 6.35
CA ASP A 149 -6.42 -11.24 7.07
C ASP A 149 -7.38 -12.41 6.78
N SER A 150 -8.37 -12.19 5.92
CA SER A 150 -9.33 -13.15 5.41
C SER A 150 -9.38 -13.05 3.87
N ASP A 151 -10.58 -13.07 3.27
CA ASP A 151 -10.79 -13.03 1.83
C ASP A 151 -10.92 -11.59 1.28
N VAL A 152 -10.57 -11.41 0.00
CA VAL A 152 -10.83 -10.17 -0.75
C VAL A 152 -11.70 -10.49 -1.96
N VAL A 153 -12.78 -9.73 -2.13
CA VAL A 153 -13.68 -9.82 -3.29
C VAL A 153 -13.76 -8.46 -3.96
N LEU A 154 -13.36 -8.39 -5.22
CA LEU A 154 -13.43 -7.20 -6.06
C LEU A 154 -14.55 -7.33 -7.08
N GLY A 155 -15.46 -6.36 -7.08
CA GLY A 155 -16.39 -6.11 -8.17
C GLY A 155 -15.68 -5.70 -9.46
N SER A 156 -16.46 -5.57 -10.53
CA SER A 156 -15.93 -5.30 -11.87
C SER A 156 -15.35 -3.89 -12.02
N ASN A 157 -14.44 -3.75 -12.98
CA ASN A 157 -13.85 -2.47 -13.40
C ASN A 157 -13.15 -1.69 -12.28
N ASN A 158 -12.58 -2.40 -11.30
CA ASN A 158 -11.81 -1.77 -10.23
C ASN A 158 -10.35 -1.54 -10.67
N ARG A 159 -9.77 -0.44 -10.23
CA ARG A 159 -8.34 -0.14 -10.42
C ARG A 159 -7.64 -0.16 -9.06
N VAL A 160 -6.70 -1.09 -8.89
CA VAL A 160 -5.84 -1.14 -7.71
C VAL A 160 -4.41 -0.76 -8.09
N GLU A 161 -3.94 0.39 -7.59
CA GLU A 161 -2.72 1.03 -8.08
C GLU A 161 -1.44 0.28 -7.76
N LYS A 162 -1.36 -0.32 -6.57
CA LYS A 162 -0.15 -0.97 -6.07
C LYS A 162 -0.31 -2.48 -5.94
N TRP A 163 -1.10 -2.92 -4.97
CA TRP A 163 -1.18 -4.34 -4.68
C TRP A 163 -2.48 -4.72 -3.94
N VAL A 164 -2.88 -5.97 -4.08
CA VAL A 164 -3.94 -6.62 -3.31
C VAL A 164 -3.34 -7.83 -2.64
N ASP A 165 -3.52 -7.95 -1.32
CA ASP A 165 -3.02 -9.07 -0.55
C ASP A 165 -4.10 -9.64 0.37
N ALA A 166 -4.18 -10.97 0.45
CA ALA A 166 -5.11 -11.67 1.31
C ALA A 166 -4.48 -12.94 1.91
N LYS A 167 -4.70 -13.20 3.19
CA LYS A 167 -4.40 -14.52 3.77
C LYS A 167 -5.37 -15.60 3.29
N GLY A 168 -6.59 -15.19 2.97
CA GLY A 168 -7.60 -16.05 2.38
C GLY A 168 -7.54 -16.02 0.85
N LYS A 169 -8.71 -16.25 0.26
CA LYS A 169 -8.95 -16.25 -1.17
C LYS A 169 -9.09 -14.83 -1.72
N ILE A 170 -8.63 -14.61 -2.95
CA ILE A 170 -8.91 -13.38 -3.70
C ILE A 170 -9.80 -13.71 -4.89
N ILE A 171 -10.88 -12.94 -5.05
CA ILE A 171 -11.80 -13.07 -6.18
C ILE A 171 -11.88 -11.74 -6.91
N ILE A 172 -11.55 -11.74 -8.20
CA ILE A 172 -11.45 -10.53 -9.02
C ILE A 172 -12.44 -10.63 -10.16
N SER A 173 -13.44 -9.74 -10.17
CA SER A 173 -14.41 -9.66 -11.27
C SER A 173 -13.84 -8.97 -12.50
N GLY A 174 -14.51 -9.12 -13.65
CA GLY A 174 -13.96 -8.72 -14.95
C GLY A 174 -13.64 -7.23 -15.06
N GLY A 175 -12.69 -6.90 -15.94
CA GLY A 175 -12.31 -5.52 -16.25
C GLY A 175 -11.43 -4.83 -15.20
N CYS A 176 -10.91 -5.54 -14.21
CA CYS A 176 -10.04 -4.94 -13.20
C CYS A 176 -8.61 -4.71 -13.71
N SER A 177 -7.95 -3.66 -13.24
CA SER A 177 -6.54 -3.38 -13.50
C SER A 177 -5.78 -3.31 -12.17
N ILE A 178 -4.87 -4.26 -11.94
CA ILE A 178 -4.17 -4.44 -10.67
C ILE A 178 -2.69 -4.67 -10.92
N LYS A 179 -1.83 -3.88 -10.27
CA LYS A 179 -0.38 -4.03 -10.47
C LYS A 179 0.16 -5.35 -9.90
N LYS A 180 -0.24 -5.74 -8.70
CA LYS A 180 0.24 -6.97 -8.02
C LYS A 180 -0.85 -7.61 -7.16
N VAL A 181 -0.96 -8.93 -7.19
CA VAL A 181 -1.93 -9.68 -6.38
C VAL A 181 -1.22 -10.84 -5.68
N THR A 182 -1.37 -10.92 -4.36
CA THR A 182 -0.77 -11.98 -3.54
C THR A 182 -1.80 -12.63 -2.64
N SER A 183 -1.80 -13.97 -2.57
CA SER A 183 -2.74 -14.73 -1.75
C SER A 183 -2.07 -15.93 -1.10
N GLU A 184 -2.29 -16.13 0.21
CA GLU A 184 -1.96 -17.40 0.84
C GLU A 184 -2.98 -18.51 0.51
N GLY A 185 -4.12 -18.15 -0.07
CA GLY A 185 -5.15 -19.05 -0.60
C GLY A 185 -5.04 -19.23 -2.11
N ILE A 186 -6.19 -19.14 -2.79
CA ILE A 186 -6.35 -19.21 -4.24
C ILE A 186 -6.71 -17.82 -4.78
N ILE A 187 -6.27 -17.50 -6.00
CA ILE A 187 -6.72 -16.31 -6.72
C ILE A 187 -7.67 -16.77 -7.84
N GLU A 188 -8.91 -16.30 -7.82
CA GLU A 188 -9.88 -16.48 -8.90
C GLU A 188 -10.06 -15.16 -9.67
N VAL A 189 -9.86 -15.21 -10.99
CA VAL A 189 -9.87 -14.02 -11.85
C VAL A 189 -10.86 -14.21 -12.99
N ALA A 190 -11.77 -13.26 -13.17
CA ALA A 190 -12.64 -13.24 -14.34
C ALA A 190 -11.93 -12.66 -15.57
N GLU A 191 -12.47 -12.96 -16.75
CA GLU A 191 -11.91 -12.50 -18.02
C GLU A 191 -11.84 -10.97 -18.13
N GLY A 192 -10.87 -10.48 -18.91
CA GLY A 192 -10.69 -9.05 -19.18
C GLY A 192 -10.00 -8.27 -18.06
N CYS A 193 -9.35 -8.94 -17.10
CA CYS A 193 -8.50 -8.28 -16.10
C CYS A 193 -7.07 -8.10 -16.60
N GLU A 194 -6.44 -7.00 -16.19
CA GLU A 194 -5.02 -6.71 -16.37
C GLU A 194 -4.31 -6.86 -15.02
N ILE A 195 -3.52 -7.93 -14.85
CA ILE A 195 -2.76 -8.16 -13.62
C ILE A 195 -1.27 -8.19 -13.98
N GLY A 196 -0.48 -7.30 -13.37
CA GLY A 196 0.96 -7.21 -13.63
C GLY A 196 1.74 -8.39 -13.05
N GLU A 197 1.53 -8.67 -11.76
CA GLU A 197 2.15 -9.76 -11.02
C GLU A 197 1.08 -10.50 -10.19
N ALA A 198 1.11 -11.83 -10.18
CA ALA A 198 0.20 -12.64 -9.38
C ALA A 198 0.96 -13.81 -8.72
N SER A 199 0.79 -13.97 -7.41
CA SER A 199 1.36 -15.08 -6.64
C SER A 199 0.32 -15.64 -5.68
N ALA A 200 0.07 -16.94 -5.77
CA ALA A 200 -0.91 -17.63 -4.95
C ALA A 200 -0.34 -18.95 -4.46
N LYS A 201 -0.46 -19.21 -3.15
CA LYS A 201 0.06 -20.46 -2.56
C LYS A 201 -0.71 -21.70 -3.01
N HIS A 202 -2.02 -21.59 -3.23
CA HIS A 202 -2.87 -22.73 -3.62
C HIS A 202 -3.31 -22.71 -5.10
N GLY A 203 -2.83 -21.74 -5.88
CA GLY A 203 -3.04 -21.67 -7.33
C GLY A 203 -3.83 -20.46 -7.80
N ILE A 204 -3.94 -20.33 -9.11
CA ILE A 204 -4.63 -19.24 -9.80
C ILE A 204 -5.61 -19.88 -10.80
N GLU A 205 -6.88 -19.47 -10.74
CA GLU A 205 -7.94 -19.97 -11.60
C GLU A 205 -8.58 -18.81 -12.38
N VAL A 206 -8.88 -19.07 -13.66
CA VAL A 206 -9.68 -18.16 -14.48
C VAL A 206 -11.13 -18.63 -14.43
N ILE A 207 -12.04 -17.76 -14.02
CA ILE A 207 -13.46 -18.07 -13.83
C ILE A 207 -14.35 -17.30 -14.81
N ASP A 208 -15.46 -17.92 -15.21
CA ASP A 208 -16.48 -17.22 -15.99
C ASP A 208 -17.26 -16.21 -15.12
N SER A 209 -17.50 -15.03 -15.68
CA SER A 209 -18.13 -13.86 -15.04
C SER A 209 -19.50 -14.17 -14.42
N SER A 210 -20.18 -15.21 -14.92
CA SER A 210 -21.50 -15.67 -14.47
C SER A 210 -21.53 -16.20 -13.02
N ARG A 211 -20.39 -16.66 -12.47
CA ARG A 211 -20.29 -17.21 -11.11
C ARG A 211 -20.19 -16.14 -10.00
N LEU A 212 -19.74 -14.94 -10.35
CA LEU A 212 -19.35 -13.87 -9.42
C LEU A 212 -20.53 -13.05 -8.87
N ILE A 213 -21.63 -12.95 -9.62
CA ILE A 213 -22.82 -12.16 -9.25
C ILE A 213 -23.44 -12.65 -7.93
N LYS A 214 -23.26 -13.92 -7.56
CA LYS A 214 -23.76 -14.49 -6.29
C LYS A 214 -22.96 -14.06 -5.05
N LEU A 215 -21.72 -13.62 -5.19
CA LEU A 215 -20.84 -13.30 -4.05
C LEU A 215 -20.90 -11.84 -3.63
N LEU A 216 -21.27 -10.94 -4.55
CA LEU A 216 -21.43 -9.50 -4.30
C LEU A 216 -22.87 -9.11 -3.93
N GLY A 217 -23.85 -10.01 -4.09
CA GLY A 217 -25.27 -9.78 -3.89
C GLY A 217 -25.91 -10.48 -2.68
N GLY A 218 -25.10 -10.87 -1.68
CA GLY A 218 -25.57 -11.43 -0.40
C GLY A 218 -25.35 -10.47 0.75
#